data_AF-A0AAD7MRJ6-F1
#
_entry.id   AF-A0AAD7MRJ6-F1
#
_cell.length_a   1.000
_cell.length_b   1.000
_cell.length_c   1.000
_cell.angle_alpha   90.00
_cell.angle_beta   90.00
_cell.angle_gamma   90.00
#
_symmetry.space_group_name_H-M   'P 1'
#
loop_
_entity.id
_entity.type
_entity.pdbx_description
1 polymer ?
#
loop_
_entity_poly.entity_id
_entity_poly.type
_entity_poly.pdbx_seq_one_letter_code
_entity_poly.pdbx_strand_id
1 'polypeptide(L)'
;MNPTQGCPHIGAVLAAGDIASSPLGKFKEVVAWEVRRLQSVKNPTTRKKVGVPSCGTCQVALHRPFVCLHCSYAGCWRSGHVSTHLQESQHSFCADVKTGSIYCYECRDFIYDAKVDEIYLAAIVTAEEEQTRFQVAKKHRERFQSWAPSPQDTTALENAVAIPCQGRRGLLNLGQTCFMNVVLQSFAHNPLLRNYFLGDKHNSRQCKVEEDCTCCEMDKLFTEIYSDASTPYGPISFLVSTWRKSAELSGYAQQDAHEFFISTLNHIHTTSRGSTNVSCNCIVHSTFAGQLQSDVICARCGNVNSTVDPMLDVSLELRAKVGEAPVAAGDNTLVGCLRRYTQPEKLGPKQYSCSKCGKAAHEVSKRLSIRKLPPVLSFQFKRFEHKADKTSRKIDTRIRFPATLNMAPFTTLVMKAAEKENGSPVFSYPGPAAMYEYDLFAVINHEGQINNGHYTNYARFEDEWYRFDDDKVTPASLGSVLASSAYMCFYVKRHLDYKPYTTPTYVLTRETEAVREKELEKEKELARIKEFEEALLATV
;
A
#
# COMPACT_ATOMS: atom_id res chain seq x y z
N MET A 1 6.98 -7.23 -36.38
CA MET A 1 7.54 -5.87 -36.31
C MET A 1 8.62 -5.87 -35.25
N ASN A 2 9.71 -5.11 -35.44
CA ASN A 2 10.75 -4.97 -34.42
C ASN A 2 10.11 -4.38 -33.15
N PRO A 3 10.22 -5.02 -31.96
CA PRO A 3 9.59 -4.52 -30.73
C PRO A 3 10.15 -3.17 -30.24
N THR A 4 11.17 -2.64 -30.91
CA THR A 4 11.82 -1.35 -30.61
C THR A 4 11.29 -0.17 -31.42
N GLN A 5 10.40 -0.39 -32.40
CA GLN A 5 9.75 0.70 -33.14
C GLN A 5 8.27 0.74 -32.74
N GLY A 6 7.90 1.80 -32.01
CA GLY A 6 6.50 2.08 -31.65
C GLY A 6 5.59 2.17 -32.87
N CYS A 7 4.27 2.14 -32.65
CA CYS A 7 3.29 2.16 -33.74
C CYS A 7 3.42 3.47 -34.56
N PRO A 8 3.78 3.42 -35.86
CA PRO A 8 3.96 4.64 -36.66
C PRO A 8 2.63 5.39 -36.84
N HIS A 9 1.51 4.66 -36.87
CA HIS A 9 0.18 5.22 -37.03
C HIS A 9 -0.22 6.09 -35.83
N ILE A 10 0.08 5.67 -34.59
CA ILE A 10 -0.17 6.52 -33.41
C ILE A 10 0.84 7.65 -33.32
N GLY A 11 2.10 7.41 -33.72
CA GLY A 11 3.14 8.44 -33.78
C GLY A 11 2.73 9.62 -34.66
N ALA A 12 2.10 9.34 -35.81
CA ALA A 12 1.54 10.38 -36.68
C ALA A 12 0.42 11.19 -36.00
N VAL A 13 -0.47 10.52 -35.25
CA VAL A 13 -1.53 11.18 -34.49
C VAL A 13 -0.96 12.06 -33.36
N LEU A 14 0.08 11.58 -32.67
CA LEU A 14 0.76 12.33 -31.62
C LEU A 14 1.53 13.55 -32.16
N ALA A 15 2.08 13.46 -33.37
CA ALA A 15 2.81 14.55 -34.00
C ALA A 15 1.90 15.68 -34.55
N ALA A 16 0.63 15.36 -34.85
CA ALA A 16 -0.32 16.30 -35.46
C ALA A 16 -0.79 17.44 -34.51
N GLY A 17 -0.46 17.38 -33.22
CA GLY A 17 -0.65 18.48 -32.25
C GLY A 17 -2.09 18.77 -31.80
N ASP A 18 -3.10 18.55 -32.65
CA ASP A 18 -4.52 18.70 -32.28
C ASP A 18 -5.09 17.41 -31.68
N ILE A 19 -4.83 17.22 -30.39
CA ILE A 19 -5.29 16.04 -29.65
C ILE A 19 -6.83 16.02 -29.55
N ALA A 20 -7.51 17.17 -29.51
CA ALA A 20 -8.93 17.27 -29.20
C ALA A 20 -9.84 16.71 -30.30
N SER A 21 -9.48 16.93 -31.57
CA SER A 21 -10.22 16.42 -32.74
C SER A 21 -9.76 15.03 -33.20
N SER A 22 -8.71 14.49 -32.58
CA SER A 22 -8.08 13.22 -32.96
C SER A 22 -8.68 12.00 -32.22
N PRO A 23 -8.33 10.76 -32.62
CA PRO A 23 -8.67 9.54 -31.87
C PRO A 23 -8.27 9.58 -30.39
N LEU A 24 -7.23 10.36 -30.04
CA LEU A 24 -6.78 10.54 -28.66
C LEU A 24 -7.73 11.41 -27.83
N GLY A 25 -8.44 12.35 -28.45
CA GLY A 25 -9.49 13.13 -27.78
C GLY A 25 -10.62 12.21 -27.34
N LYS A 26 -11.09 11.35 -28.24
CA LYS A 26 -12.09 10.33 -27.92
C LYS A 26 -11.60 9.31 -26.90
N PHE A 27 -10.33 8.93 -26.96
CA PHE A 27 -9.71 8.07 -25.96
C PHE A 27 -9.83 8.67 -24.54
N LYS A 28 -9.53 9.97 -24.37
CA LYS A 28 -9.73 10.67 -23.09
C LYS A 28 -11.19 10.63 -22.63
N GLU A 29 -12.15 10.83 -23.54
CA GLU A 29 -13.58 10.77 -23.21
C GLU A 29 -14.02 9.37 -22.74
N VAL A 30 -13.51 8.32 -23.40
CA VAL A 30 -13.78 6.92 -23.08
C VAL A 30 -13.20 6.56 -21.70
N VAL A 31 -11.97 6.98 -21.43
CA VAL A 31 -11.32 6.80 -20.12
C VAL A 31 -12.10 7.54 -19.03
N ALA A 32 -12.46 8.79 -19.27
CA ALA A 32 -13.27 9.57 -18.35
C ALA A 32 -14.64 8.91 -18.12
N TRP A 33 -15.29 8.38 -19.16
CA TRP A 33 -16.55 7.63 -19.01
C TRP A 33 -16.40 6.42 -18.08
N GLU A 34 -15.31 5.65 -18.18
CA GLU A 34 -15.07 4.49 -17.32
C GLU A 34 -14.87 4.88 -15.87
N VAL A 35 -14.05 5.90 -15.60
CA VAL A 35 -13.85 6.45 -14.25
C VAL A 35 -15.20 6.84 -13.63
N ARG A 36 -16.01 7.58 -14.40
CA ARG A 36 -17.36 7.99 -13.97
C ARG A 36 -18.27 6.79 -13.71
N ARG A 37 -18.19 5.75 -14.52
CA ARG A 37 -18.97 4.51 -14.36
C ARG A 37 -18.59 3.76 -13.08
N LEU A 38 -17.31 3.66 -12.76
CA LEU A 38 -16.80 2.96 -11.57
C LEU A 38 -17.08 3.72 -10.26
N GLN A 39 -17.05 5.05 -10.29
CA GLN A 39 -17.21 5.89 -9.08
C GLN A 39 -18.68 6.25 -8.74
N SER A 40 -19.65 5.90 -9.60
CA SER A 40 -21.07 6.28 -9.57
C SER A 40 -21.93 5.72 -8.40
N VAL A 41 -21.38 5.39 -7.24
CA VAL A 41 -22.13 4.74 -6.15
C VAL A 41 -22.70 5.73 -5.10
N LYS A 42 -22.35 7.02 -5.15
CA LYS A 42 -22.62 7.94 -4.02
C LYS A 42 -24.01 8.60 -3.94
N ASN A 43 -24.86 8.60 -4.99
CA ASN A 43 -26.21 9.21 -4.91
C ASN A 43 -27.25 8.47 -5.78
N PRO A 44 -28.09 7.59 -5.20
CA PRO A 44 -29.04 6.75 -5.96
C PRO A 44 -30.28 7.48 -6.49
N THR A 45 -30.63 8.63 -5.92
CA THR A 45 -32.00 9.20 -6.05
C THR A 45 -32.22 10.04 -7.31
N THR A 46 -31.18 10.37 -8.09
CA THR A 46 -31.29 11.30 -9.22
C THR A 46 -30.51 10.88 -10.48
N ARG A 47 -30.56 9.61 -10.94
CA ARG A 47 -30.28 9.36 -12.38
C ARG A 47 -30.74 8.02 -12.95
N LYS A 48 -31.07 8.07 -14.26
CA LYS A 48 -31.21 6.92 -15.17
C LYS A 48 -29.94 6.07 -15.12
N LYS A 49 -30.06 4.79 -14.75
CA LYS A 49 -28.97 3.80 -14.78
C LYS A 49 -28.30 3.84 -16.16
N VAL A 50 -27.04 4.25 -16.25
CA VAL A 50 -26.24 4.05 -17.48
C VAL A 50 -25.98 2.55 -17.56
N GLY A 51 -26.70 1.88 -18.46
CA GLY A 51 -26.62 0.42 -18.61
C GLY A 51 -25.23 -0.03 -19.07
N VAL A 52 -24.94 -1.32 -18.85
CA VAL A 52 -23.75 -1.96 -19.44
C VAL A 52 -23.85 -1.83 -20.97
N PRO A 53 -22.83 -1.32 -21.67
CA PRO A 53 -22.89 -1.17 -23.12
C PRO A 53 -23.09 -2.53 -23.79
N SER A 54 -23.87 -2.59 -24.86
CA SER A 54 -24.03 -3.82 -25.67
C SER A 54 -23.13 -3.78 -26.90
N CYS A 55 -22.80 -4.95 -27.43
CA CYS A 55 -22.11 -5.04 -28.72
C CYS A 55 -23.02 -4.53 -29.84
N GLY A 56 -22.51 -3.64 -30.68
CA GLY A 56 -23.25 -3.10 -31.83
C GLY A 56 -23.72 -4.19 -32.81
N THR A 57 -23.00 -5.31 -32.91
CA THR A 57 -23.35 -6.43 -33.79
C THR A 57 -24.23 -7.48 -33.10
N CYS A 58 -23.75 -8.11 -32.01
CA CYS A 58 -24.46 -9.25 -31.41
C CYS A 58 -25.35 -8.90 -30.21
N GLN A 59 -25.41 -7.61 -29.82
CA GLN A 59 -26.23 -7.10 -28.71
C GLN A 59 -25.94 -7.72 -27.33
N VAL A 60 -24.89 -8.53 -27.21
CA VAL A 60 -24.43 -9.08 -25.92
C VAL A 60 -23.91 -7.95 -25.04
N ALA A 61 -24.27 -7.96 -23.75
CA ALA A 61 -23.75 -7.03 -22.77
C ALA A 61 -22.22 -7.14 -22.63
N LEU A 62 -21.52 -6.03 -22.80
CA LEU A 62 -20.07 -5.94 -22.79
C LEU A 62 -19.56 -5.58 -21.39
N HIS A 63 -19.12 -6.58 -20.63
CA HIS A 63 -18.40 -6.34 -19.37
C HIS A 63 -16.96 -5.82 -19.58
N ARG A 64 -16.41 -5.98 -20.79
CA ARG A 64 -15.13 -5.42 -21.25
C ARG A 64 -15.32 -4.90 -22.68
N PRO A 65 -15.93 -3.72 -22.84
CA PRO A 65 -16.20 -3.16 -24.16
C PRO A 65 -14.90 -2.72 -24.84
N PHE A 66 -14.76 -3.02 -26.13
CA PHE A 66 -13.78 -2.36 -26.98
C PHE A 66 -14.50 -1.27 -27.77
N VAL A 67 -14.06 -0.03 -27.63
CA VAL A 67 -14.71 1.14 -28.22
C VAL A 67 -13.86 1.66 -29.38
N CYS A 68 -14.48 1.88 -30.52
CA CYS A 68 -13.81 2.51 -31.66
C CYS A 68 -13.45 3.96 -31.33
N LEU A 69 -12.21 4.36 -31.61
CA LEU A 69 -11.76 5.74 -31.37
C LEU A 69 -12.16 6.73 -32.48
N HIS A 70 -12.79 6.25 -33.55
CA HIS A 70 -13.23 7.07 -34.68
C HIS A 70 -14.76 7.26 -34.72
N CYS A 71 -15.56 6.31 -34.20
CA CYS A 71 -17.02 6.38 -34.23
C CYS A 71 -17.66 5.81 -32.94
N SER A 72 -18.97 5.90 -32.77
CA SER A 72 -19.67 5.49 -31.52
C SER A 72 -19.78 3.97 -31.31
N TYR A 73 -19.16 3.16 -32.17
CA TYR A 73 -19.27 1.71 -32.12
C TYR A 73 -18.52 1.10 -30.93
N ALA A 74 -19.17 0.14 -30.26
CA ALA A 74 -18.58 -0.73 -29.25
C ALA A 74 -18.79 -2.21 -29.64
N GLY A 75 -17.72 -3.00 -29.59
CA GLY A 75 -17.73 -4.39 -30.04
C GLY A 75 -17.18 -5.36 -28.99
N CYS A 76 -17.58 -6.63 -29.09
CA CYS A 76 -16.93 -7.69 -28.33
C CYS A 76 -15.62 -8.12 -29.00
N TRP A 77 -14.59 -8.34 -28.19
CA TRP A 77 -13.30 -8.83 -28.66
C TRP A 77 -13.32 -10.32 -29.06
N ARG A 78 -13.92 -11.17 -28.21
CA ARG A 78 -13.86 -12.64 -28.37
C ARG A 78 -14.44 -13.14 -29.68
N SER A 79 -15.57 -12.57 -30.11
CA SER A 79 -16.20 -12.93 -31.38
C SER A 79 -15.69 -12.10 -32.56
N GLY A 80 -14.64 -11.29 -32.38
CA GLY A 80 -14.02 -10.51 -33.45
C GLY A 80 -14.83 -9.32 -33.98
N HIS A 81 -16.02 -9.03 -33.46
CA HIS A 81 -16.90 -7.97 -34.00
C HIS A 81 -16.29 -6.56 -33.99
N VAL A 82 -15.36 -6.28 -33.09
CA VAL A 82 -14.62 -5.00 -33.14
C VAL A 82 -13.60 -5.00 -34.29
N SER A 83 -12.87 -6.09 -34.49
CA SER A 83 -11.91 -6.22 -35.60
C SER A 83 -12.61 -6.16 -36.96
N THR A 84 -13.77 -6.82 -37.09
CA THR A 84 -14.61 -6.73 -38.29
C THR A 84 -15.08 -5.30 -38.55
N HIS A 85 -15.54 -4.60 -37.51
CA HIS A 85 -15.92 -3.19 -37.63
C HIS A 85 -14.77 -2.29 -38.08
N LEU A 86 -13.57 -2.45 -37.50
CA LEU A 86 -12.39 -1.67 -37.88
C LEU A 86 -12.04 -1.87 -39.35
N GLN A 87 -12.16 -3.10 -39.85
CA GLN A 87 -11.95 -3.43 -41.26
C GLN A 87 -13.02 -2.82 -42.19
N GLU A 88 -14.30 -3.02 -41.87
CA GLU A 88 -15.43 -2.57 -42.71
C GLU A 88 -15.55 -1.05 -42.77
N SER A 89 -15.26 -0.38 -41.66
CA SER A 89 -15.38 1.08 -41.53
C SER A 89 -14.06 1.82 -41.80
N GLN A 90 -12.99 1.11 -42.17
CA GLN A 90 -11.65 1.70 -42.39
C GLN A 90 -11.18 2.53 -41.18
N HIS A 91 -11.43 2.03 -39.96
CA HIS A 91 -11.03 2.68 -38.72
C HIS A 91 -9.74 2.04 -38.17
N SER A 92 -8.75 2.86 -37.81
CA SER A 92 -7.43 2.35 -37.42
C SER A 92 -7.33 1.95 -35.95
N PHE A 93 -8.12 2.56 -35.05
CA PHE A 93 -7.95 2.37 -33.61
C PHE A 93 -9.23 2.01 -32.83
N CYS A 94 -9.07 1.12 -31.85
CA CYS A 94 -10.05 0.93 -30.76
C CYS A 94 -9.34 0.87 -29.41
N ALA A 95 -10.03 1.20 -28.32
CA ALA A 95 -9.49 1.12 -26.97
C ALA A 95 -10.25 0.09 -26.12
N ASP A 96 -9.50 -0.67 -25.32
CA ASP A 96 -10.05 -1.41 -24.19
C ASP A 96 -10.32 -0.43 -23.06
N VAL A 97 -11.61 -0.22 -22.79
CA VAL A 97 -12.08 0.75 -21.81
C VAL A 97 -11.62 0.40 -20.39
N LYS A 98 -11.38 -0.89 -20.10
CA LYS A 98 -11.01 -1.35 -18.76
C LYS A 98 -9.54 -1.15 -18.43
N THR A 99 -8.65 -1.35 -19.42
CA THR A 99 -7.20 -1.27 -19.22
C THR A 99 -6.59 0.03 -19.71
N GLY A 100 -7.32 0.79 -20.53
CA GLY A 100 -6.77 1.97 -21.22
C GLY A 100 -5.90 1.61 -22.42
N SER A 101 -5.80 0.34 -22.81
CA SER A 101 -4.92 -0.08 -23.90
C SER A 101 -5.54 0.25 -25.25
N ILE A 102 -4.76 0.87 -26.15
CA ILE A 102 -5.17 1.14 -27.53
C ILE A 102 -4.68 0.00 -28.43
N TYR A 103 -5.57 -0.53 -29.25
CA TYR A 103 -5.26 -1.49 -30.31
C TYR A 103 -5.23 -0.79 -31.66
N CYS A 104 -4.19 -1.07 -32.44
CA CYS A 104 -4.05 -0.61 -33.81
C CYS A 104 -4.37 -1.76 -34.78
N TYR A 105 -5.38 -1.56 -35.62
CA TYR A 105 -5.81 -2.54 -36.62
C TYR A 105 -4.72 -2.83 -37.66
N GLU A 106 -4.01 -1.79 -38.11
CA GLU A 106 -2.97 -1.90 -39.15
C GLU A 106 -1.73 -2.66 -38.65
N CYS A 107 -1.29 -2.37 -37.42
CA CYS A 107 -0.21 -3.14 -36.77
C CYS A 107 -0.66 -4.54 -36.32
N ARG A 108 -1.97 -4.74 -36.19
CA ARG A 108 -2.59 -5.92 -35.55
C ARG A 108 -2.08 -6.17 -34.13
N ASP A 109 -1.75 -5.11 -33.41
CA ASP A 109 -1.15 -5.18 -32.08
C ASP A 109 -1.62 -4.04 -31.18
N PHE A 110 -1.44 -4.21 -29.87
CA PHE A 110 -1.61 -3.15 -28.90
C PHE A 110 -0.45 -2.15 -28.99
N ILE A 111 -0.75 -0.91 -28.67
CA ILE A 111 0.19 0.21 -28.70
C ILE A 111 0.82 0.32 -27.31
N TYR A 112 2.16 0.23 -27.27
CA TYR A 112 2.97 0.38 -26.06
C TYR A 112 3.82 1.66 -26.20
N ASP A 113 3.18 2.82 -26.02
CA ASP A 113 3.81 4.14 -26.16
C ASP A 113 3.63 4.95 -24.87
N ALA A 114 4.75 5.41 -24.30
CA ALA A 114 4.75 6.12 -23.02
C ALA A 114 3.86 7.38 -23.03
N LYS A 115 3.73 8.09 -24.17
CA LYS A 115 2.86 9.26 -24.27
C LYS A 115 1.39 8.89 -24.21
N VAL A 116 1.02 7.72 -24.73
CA VAL A 116 -0.36 7.20 -24.63
C VAL A 116 -0.67 6.86 -23.18
N ASP A 117 0.27 6.25 -22.46
CA ASP A 117 0.13 5.95 -21.03
C ASP A 117 0.01 7.23 -20.18
N GLU A 118 0.81 8.26 -20.47
CA GLU A 118 0.70 9.59 -19.85
C GLU A 118 -0.68 10.21 -20.10
N ILE A 119 -1.19 10.15 -21.34
CA ILE A 119 -2.52 10.66 -21.69
C ILE A 119 -3.61 9.89 -20.92
N TYR A 120 -3.49 8.57 -20.81
CA TYR A 120 -4.42 7.72 -20.07
C TYR A 120 -4.47 8.11 -18.59
N LEU A 121 -3.31 8.20 -17.94
CA LEU A 121 -3.20 8.58 -16.52
C LEU A 121 -3.73 10.01 -16.28
N ALA A 122 -3.37 10.97 -17.14
CA ALA A 122 -3.86 12.34 -17.04
C ALA A 122 -5.38 12.43 -17.23
N ALA A 123 -5.96 11.63 -18.13
CA ALA A 123 -7.40 11.56 -18.33
C ALA A 123 -8.13 10.97 -17.13
N ILE A 124 -7.57 9.94 -16.49
CA ILE A 124 -8.09 9.41 -15.22
C ILE A 124 -8.11 10.51 -14.16
N VAL A 125 -6.95 11.11 -13.87
CA VAL A 125 -6.83 12.11 -12.80
C VAL A 125 -7.78 13.29 -13.05
N THR A 126 -7.86 13.77 -14.30
CA THR A 126 -8.78 14.86 -14.67
C THR A 126 -10.24 14.48 -14.42
N ALA A 127 -10.65 13.29 -14.84
CA ALA A 127 -12.02 12.81 -14.65
C ALA A 127 -12.37 12.62 -13.17
N GLU A 128 -11.43 12.15 -12.37
CA GLU A 128 -11.59 12.06 -10.92
C GLU A 128 -11.71 13.45 -10.29
N GLU A 129 -10.86 14.40 -10.68
CA GLU A 129 -10.88 15.77 -10.16
C GLU A 129 -12.18 16.51 -10.44
N GLU A 130 -12.71 16.44 -11.67
CA GLU A 130 -13.98 17.06 -12.06
C GLU A 130 -15.17 16.60 -11.20
N GLN A 131 -15.10 15.38 -10.67
CA GLN A 131 -16.14 14.82 -9.81
C GLN A 131 -15.89 15.06 -8.32
N THR A 132 -14.65 15.37 -7.92
CA THR A 132 -14.35 15.79 -6.57
C THR A 132 -14.78 17.25 -6.35
N ARG A 133 -15.87 17.46 -5.59
CA ARG A 133 -16.33 18.81 -5.16
C ARG A 133 -15.46 19.41 -4.05
N PHE A 134 -14.16 19.15 -4.09
CA PHE A 134 -13.22 19.54 -3.05
C PHE A 134 -12.91 21.03 -3.15
N GLN A 135 -13.16 21.77 -2.06
CA GLN A 135 -12.75 23.17 -1.91
C GLN A 135 -11.92 23.28 -0.63
N VAL A 136 -10.69 23.78 -0.74
CA VAL A 136 -9.87 24.16 0.43
C VAL A 136 -9.98 25.67 0.57
N ALA A 137 -10.42 26.15 1.73
CA ALA A 137 -10.53 27.59 2.02
C ALA A 137 -11.32 28.38 0.94
N LYS A 138 -12.42 27.79 0.42
CA LYS A 138 -13.24 28.34 -0.68
C LYS A 138 -12.50 28.55 -2.01
N LYS A 139 -11.26 28.07 -2.14
CA LYS A 139 -10.53 27.99 -3.40
C LYS A 139 -10.75 26.59 -4.01
N HIS A 140 -10.98 26.56 -5.32
CA HIS A 140 -10.97 25.30 -6.06
C HIS A 140 -9.58 24.68 -5.96
N ARG A 141 -9.52 23.34 -5.87
CA ARG A 141 -8.28 22.60 -6.07
C ARG A 141 -7.67 23.03 -7.40
N GLU A 142 -6.38 23.36 -7.40
CA GLU A 142 -5.65 23.57 -8.65
C GLU A 142 -5.74 22.30 -9.48
N ARG A 143 -6.21 22.43 -10.73
CA ARG A 143 -6.34 21.30 -11.63
C ARG A 143 -4.98 20.63 -11.76
N PHE A 144 -4.94 19.29 -11.67
CA PHE A 144 -3.71 18.56 -11.94
C PHE A 144 -3.20 18.97 -13.32
N GLN A 145 -1.98 19.51 -13.33
CA GLN A 145 -1.23 19.74 -14.53
C GLN A 145 -0.11 18.71 -14.52
N SER A 146 -0.01 17.96 -15.61
CA SER A 146 1.18 17.14 -15.86
C SER A 146 2.39 18.05 -15.71
N TRP A 147 3.40 17.59 -14.97
CA TRP A 147 4.63 18.34 -14.84
C TRP A 147 5.24 18.54 -16.23
N ALA A 148 5.39 19.80 -16.61
CA ALA A 148 6.13 20.19 -17.80
C ALA A 148 7.50 20.69 -17.34
N PRO A 149 8.60 20.06 -17.76
CA PRO A 149 9.93 20.47 -17.36
C PRO A 149 10.16 21.94 -17.75
N SER A 150 10.68 22.74 -16.82
CA SER A 150 11.17 24.08 -17.14
C SER A 150 12.38 23.99 -18.09
N PRO A 151 12.83 25.10 -18.71
CA PRO A 151 14.06 25.09 -19.50
C PRO A 151 15.27 24.59 -18.69
N GLN A 152 15.34 24.94 -17.40
CA GLN A 152 16.37 24.46 -16.49
C GLN A 152 16.25 22.95 -16.23
N ASP A 153 15.03 22.44 -16.01
CA ASP A 153 14.79 21.00 -15.84
C ASP A 153 15.10 20.23 -17.13
N THR A 154 14.78 20.81 -18.28
CA THR A 154 15.04 20.21 -19.59
C THR A 154 16.55 20.06 -19.80
N THR A 155 17.34 21.09 -19.54
CA THR A 155 18.81 21.03 -19.61
C THR A 155 19.41 20.05 -18.59
N ALA A 156 18.81 19.94 -17.39
CA ALA A 156 19.21 18.95 -16.40
C ALA A 156 18.88 17.51 -16.84
N LEU A 157 17.73 17.31 -17.49
CA LEU A 157 17.27 16.03 -18.03
C LEU A 157 18.00 15.61 -19.31
N GLU A 158 18.42 16.56 -20.16
CA GLU A 158 19.18 16.28 -21.39
C GLU A 158 20.49 15.52 -21.12
N ASN A 159 21.11 15.79 -19.96
CA ASN A 159 22.32 15.10 -19.50
C ASN A 159 22.02 13.98 -18.49
N ALA A 160 20.75 13.78 -18.12
CA ALA A 160 20.37 12.74 -17.20
C ALA A 160 20.32 11.40 -17.94
N VAL A 161 21.17 10.47 -17.51
CA VAL A 161 21.06 9.08 -17.95
C VAL A 161 19.82 8.49 -17.29
N ALA A 162 18.89 7.97 -18.10
CA ALA A 162 17.75 7.23 -17.60
C ALA A 162 18.25 5.97 -16.89
N ILE A 163 18.25 5.99 -15.56
CA ILE A 163 18.63 4.84 -14.76
C ILE A 163 17.43 3.89 -14.73
N PRO A 164 17.58 2.62 -15.18
CA PRO A 164 16.52 1.65 -15.00
C PRO A 164 16.33 1.48 -13.50
N CYS A 165 15.14 1.81 -13.01
CA CYS A 165 14.77 1.70 -11.59
C CYS A 165 14.63 0.22 -11.23
N GLN A 166 15.75 -0.49 -11.09
CA GLN A 166 15.76 -1.94 -10.91
C GLN A 166 15.64 -2.28 -9.42
N GLY A 167 14.43 -2.45 -8.90
CA GLY A 167 14.21 -2.88 -7.51
C GLY A 167 14.67 -4.32 -7.19
N ARG A 168 15.54 -4.94 -7.99
CA ARG A 168 15.88 -6.36 -7.98
C ARG A 168 17.31 -6.61 -7.47
N ARG A 169 17.70 -5.89 -6.42
CA ARG A 169 19.05 -5.98 -5.83
C ARG A 169 19.04 -6.84 -4.58
N GLY A 170 19.93 -7.83 -4.50
CA GLY A 170 20.11 -8.68 -3.32
C GLY A 170 20.80 -7.92 -2.18
N LEU A 171 20.65 -8.40 -0.95
CA LEU A 171 21.33 -7.85 0.23
C LEU A 171 22.34 -8.86 0.78
N LEU A 172 23.60 -8.44 0.95
CA LEU A 172 24.63 -9.32 1.50
C LEU A 172 24.25 -9.80 2.91
N ASN A 173 24.47 -11.09 3.17
CA ASN A 173 24.41 -11.60 4.53
C ASN A 173 25.71 -11.22 5.26
N LEU A 174 25.61 -10.37 6.28
CA LEU A 174 26.75 -9.86 7.05
C LEU A 174 27.01 -10.71 8.31
N GLY A 175 26.57 -11.98 8.29
CA GLY A 175 26.74 -12.95 9.37
C GLY A 175 25.45 -13.75 9.59
N GLN A 176 24.55 -13.21 10.41
CA GLN A 176 23.23 -13.77 10.69
C GLN A 176 22.12 -12.75 10.42
N THR A 177 22.28 -11.96 9.36
CA THR A 177 21.41 -10.82 9.06
C THR A 177 20.22 -11.14 8.15
N CYS A 178 19.91 -12.42 7.91
CA CYS A 178 18.81 -12.78 7.02
C CYS A 178 17.46 -12.24 7.51
N PHE A 179 17.22 -12.19 8.82
CA PHE A 179 16.02 -11.59 9.42
C PHE A 179 15.88 -10.09 9.07
N MET A 180 17.00 -9.37 9.01
CA MET A 180 17.04 -7.96 8.62
C MET A 180 16.79 -7.83 7.11
N ASN A 181 17.52 -8.62 6.31
CA ASN A 181 17.47 -8.56 4.86
C ASN A 181 16.04 -8.74 4.33
N VAL A 182 15.31 -9.73 4.84
CA VAL A 182 13.92 -9.98 4.38
C VAL A 182 12.94 -8.85 4.72
N VAL A 183 13.14 -8.18 5.85
CA VAL A 183 12.32 -7.04 6.27
C VAL A 183 12.65 -5.82 5.44
N LEU A 184 13.94 -5.54 5.23
CA LEU A 184 14.38 -4.43 4.37
C LEU A 184 13.90 -4.63 2.93
N GLN A 185 13.94 -5.85 2.39
CA GLN A 185 13.38 -6.16 1.08
C GLN A 185 11.86 -5.94 1.03
N SER A 186 11.14 -6.30 2.09
CA SER A 186 9.70 -6.04 2.21
C SER A 186 9.38 -4.54 2.25
N PHE A 187 10.23 -3.73 2.89
CA PHE A 187 10.11 -2.26 2.87
C PHE A 187 10.45 -1.67 1.50
N ALA A 188 11.53 -2.13 0.86
CA ALA A 188 11.96 -1.64 -0.44
C ALA A 188 10.90 -1.81 -1.53
N HIS A 189 10.09 -2.87 -1.44
CA HIS A 189 9.00 -3.19 -2.36
C HIS A 189 7.63 -2.66 -1.92
N ASN A 190 7.56 -1.97 -0.77
CA ASN A 190 6.35 -1.26 -0.37
C ASN A 190 6.23 0.04 -1.18
N PRO A 191 5.19 0.21 -2.02
CA PRO A 191 5.08 1.37 -2.91
C PRO A 191 4.99 2.71 -2.16
N LEU A 192 4.41 2.72 -0.95
CA LEU A 192 4.29 3.95 -0.16
C LEU A 192 5.63 4.38 0.44
N LEU A 193 6.42 3.43 0.96
CA LEU A 193 7.75 3.74 1.45
C LEU A 193 8.68 4.11 0.30
N ARG A 194 8.64 3.37 -0.81
CA ARG A 194 9.41 3.66 -2.03
C ARG A 194 9.17 5.08 -2.51
N ASN A 195 7.91 5.46 -2.69
CA ASN A 195 7.57 6.80 -3.18
C ASN A 195 7.94 7.90 -2.18
N TYR A 196 7.98 7.59 -0.88
CA TYR A 196 8.39 8.55 0.15
C TYR A 196 9.91 8.80 0.10
N PHE A 197 10.73 7.76 0.12
CA PHE A 197 12.19 7.90 0.15
C PHE A 197 12.75 8.34 -1.21
N LEU A 198 12.32 7.71 -2.32
CA LEU A 198 12.75 8.15 -3.66
C LEU A 198 12.16 9.51 -4.08
N GLY A 199 11.08 9.96 -3.43
CA GLY A 199 10.46 11.27 -3.65
C GLY A 199 11.07 12.41 -2.83
N ASP A 200 12.26 12.21 -2.26
CA ASP A 200 13.01 13.17 -1.45
C ASP A 200 12.24 13.72 -0.23
N LYS A 201 11.25 12.98 0.30
CA LYS A 201 10.51 13.38 1.50
C LYS A 201 11.34 13.28 2.77
N HIS A 202 12.43 12.52 2.74
CA HIS A 202 13.48 12.54 3.75
C HIS A 202 14.85 12.60 3.07
N ASN A 203 15.33 13.80 2.81
CA ASN A 203 16.65 14.00 2.22
C ASN A 203 17.75 13.80 3.28
N SER A 204 18.55 12.74 3.14
CA SER A 204 19.65 12.45 4.07
C SER A 204 20.71 13.57 4.15
N ARG A 205 20.90 14.36 3.09
CA ARG A 205 21.86 15.48 3.05
C ARG A 205 21.35 16.74 3.77
N GLN A 206 20.03 16.88 3.92
CA GLN A 206 19.39 18.00 4.62
C GLN A 206 18.89 17.61 6.02
N CYS A 207 19.08 16.36 6.41
CA CYS A 207 18.65 15.87 7.69
C CYS A 207 19.48 16.50 8.81
N LYS A 208 18.81 17.12 9.79
CA LYS A 208 19.43 17.76 10.95
C LYS A 208 19.52 16.82 12.18
N VAL A 209 19.12 15.56 12.02
CA VAL A 209 19.24 14.57 13.09
C VAL A 209 20.72 14.19 13.17
N GLU A 210 21.37 14.60 14.26
CA GLU A 210 22.84 14.59 14.39
C GLU A 210 23.44 13.18 14.33
N GLU A 211 22.78 12.17 14.91
CA GLU A 211 23.31 10.79 14.93
C GLU A 211 22.25 9.70 14.68
N ASP A 212 22.69 8.62 14.04
CA ASP A 212 21.96 7.37 13.80
C ASP A 212 20.53 7.55 13.24
N CYS A 213 20.32 8.47 12.30
CA CYS A 213 19.00 8.65 11.68
C CYS A 213 18.60 7.45 10.82
N THR A 214 17.63 6.64 11.28
CA THR A 214 17.15 5.46 10.54
C THR A 214 16.48 5.85 9.23
N CYS A 215 15.83 7.02 9.16
CA CYS A 215 15.31 7.53 7.90
C CYS A 215 16.42 7.87 6.88
N CYS A 216 17.60 8.34 7.32
CA CYS A 216 18.75 8.54 6.42
C CYS A 216 19.28 7.20 5.91
N GLU A 217 19.32 6.18 6.77
CA GLU A 217 19.75 4.84 6.37
C GLU A 217 18.73 4.18 5.42
N MET A 218 17.43 4.42 5.60
CA MET A 218 16.41 4.03 4.63
C MET A 218 16.57 4.79 3.30
N ASP A 219 16.77 6.10 3.32
CA ASP A 219 17.02 6.90 2.11
C ASP A 219 18.20 6.36 1.28
N LYS A 220 19.33 6.05 1.95
CA LYS A 220 20.48 5.38 1.33
C LYS A 220 20.13 3.99 0.80
N LEU A 221 19.42 3.17 1.58
CA LEU A 221 19.01 1.82 1.18
C LEU A 221 18.14 1.87 -0.10
N PHE A 222 17.16 2.76 -0.17
CA PHE A 222 16.32 2.92 -1.36
C PHE A 222 17.14 3.40 -2.55
N THR A 223 18.04 4.38 -2.34
CA THR A 223 18.94 4.85 -3.40
C THR A 223 19.80 3.71 -3.96
N GLU A 224 20.35 2.88 -3.09
CA GLU A 224 21.21 1.76 -3.49
C GLU A 224 20.43 0.60 -4.12
N ILE A 225 19.26 0.24 -3.61
CA ILE A 225 18.47 -0.85 -4.19
C ILE A 225 17.98 -0.50 -5.60
N TYR A 226 17.63 0.77 -5.83
CA TYR A 226 17.07 1.24 -7.10
C TYR A 226 18.10 1.90 -8.03
N SER A 227 19.39 1.78 -7.71
CA SER A 227 20.47 2.22 -8.60
C SER A 227 20.67 1.26 -9.79
N ASP A 228 21.57 1.61 -10.70
CA ASP A 228 21.97 0.78 -11.83
C ASP A 228 22.87 -0.42 -11.45
N ALA A 229 23.34 -0.47 -10.20
CA ALA A 229 24.25 -1.50 -9.73
C ALA A 229 23.56 -2.86 -9.55
N SER A 230 24.07 -3.88 -10.24
CA SER A 230 23.55 -5.25 -10.14
C SER A 230 24.17 -6.08 -9.01
N THR A 231 25.23 -5.59 -8.37
CA THR A 231 25.94 -6.32 -7.30
C THR A 231 25.14 -6.28 -6.01
N PRO A 232 25.12 -7.33 -5.19
CA PRO A 232 24.42 -7.29 -3.90
C PRO A 232 24.89 -6.14 -3.01
N TYR A 233 23.96 -5.47 -2.34
CA TYR A 233 24.24 -4.34 -1.46
C TYR A 233 24.41 -4.81 0.00
N GLY A 234 25.43 -4.29 0.69
CA GLY A 234 25.63 -4.55 2.12
C GLY A 234 25.19 -3.35 2.95
N PRO A 235 24.04 -3.40 3.66
CA PRO A 235 23.54 -2.28 4.46
C PRO A 235 24.27 -2.18 5.82
N ILE A 236 25.60 -2.00 5.78
CA ILE A 236 26.47 -2.04 6.97
C ILE A 236 26.15 -0.88 7.92
N SER A 237 26.00 0.35 7.40
CA SER A 237 25.68 1.52 8.21
C SER A 237 24.29 1.41 8.86
N PHE A 238 23.32 0.80 8.16
CA PHE A 238 22.00 0.50 8.70
C PHE A 238 22.09 -0.49 9.87
N LEU A 239 22.87 -1.57 9.71
CA LEU A 239 23.07 -2.58 10.76
C LEU A 239 23.68 -1.95 12.02
N VAL A 240 24.74 -1.14 11.85
CA VAL A 240 25.39 -0.44 12.96
C VAL A 240 24.43 0.52 13.66
N SER A 241 23.65 1.29 12.90
CA SER A 241 22.62 2.20 13.45
C SER A 241 21.55 1.43 14.24
N THR A 242 21.14 0.26 13.75
CA THR A 242 20.19 -0.62 14.45
C THR A 242 20.76 -1.12 15.78
N TRP A 243 22.00 -1.61 15.77
CA TRP A 243 22.66 -2.13 16.98
C TRP A 243 22.84 -1.07 18.06
N ARG A 244 23.10 0.19 17.68
CA ARG A 244 23.21 1.31 18.62
C ARG A 244 21.87 1.68 19.25
N LYS A 245 20.76 1.53 18.52
CA LYS A 245 19.42 1.90 19.00
C LYS A 245 18.69 0.80 19.76
N SER A 246 18.88 -0.45 19.37
CA SER A 246 18.25 -1.60 20.01
C SER A 246 19.30 -2.58 20.50
N ALA A 247 19.60 -2.50 21.80
CA ALA A 247 20.50 -3.44 22.46
C ALA A 247 20.01 -4.89 22.33
N GLU A 248 18.69 -5.12 22.32
CA GLU A 248 18.06 -6.44 22.16
C GLU A 248 18.32 -7.07 20.78
N LEU A 249 18.44 -6.22 19.75
CA LEU A 249 18.74 -6.62 18.37
C LEU A 249 20.25 -6.51 18.05
N SER A 250 21.06 -6.16 19.04
CA SER A 250 22.51 -6.01 18.89
C SER A 250 23.21 -7.36 18.96
N GLY A 251 24.34 -7.46 18.26
CA GLY A 251 25.18 -8.66 18.23
C GLY A 251 24.94 -9.56 17.02
N TYR A 252 25.68 -10.66 16.99
CA TYR A 252 25.77 -11.57 15.85
C TYR A 252 24.73 -12.72 15.90
N ALA A 253 23.77 -12.66 16.82
CA ALA A 253 22.77 -13.71 17.02
C ALA A 253 21.60 -13.59 16.02
N GLN A 254 20.99 -14.72 15.69
CA GLN A 254 19.72 -14.75 14.96
C GLN A 254 18.62 -14.07 15.78
N GLN A 255 17.78 -13.28 15.12
CA GLN A 255 16.66 -12.57 15.71
C GLN A 255 15.35 -12.86 14.98
N ASP A 256 14.23 -12.54 15.61
CA ASP A 256 12.91 -12.67 14.99
C ASP A 256 12.66 -11.53 13.98
N ALA A 257 12.24 -11.88 12.76
CA ALA A 257 12.00 -10.89 11.71
C ALA A 257 10.83 -9.94 12.03
N HIS A 258 9.82 -10.38 12.78
CA HIS A 258 8.69 -9.53 13.19
C HIS A 258 9.12 -8.53 14.26
N GLU A 259 9.95 -8.94 15.22
CA GLU A 259 10.52 -8.05 16.22
C GLU A 259 11.39 -6.96 15.56
N PHE A 260 12.26 -7.35 14.64
CA PHE A 260 13.04 -6.40 13.85
C PHE A 260 12.15 -5.48 12.99
N PHE A 261 11.07 -5.99 12.40
CA PHE A 261 10.10 -5.19 11.65
C PHE A 261 9.46 -4.10 12.52
N ILE A 262 8.94 -4.46 13.71
CA ILE A 262 8.30 -3.50 14.61
C ILE A 262 9.32 -2.50 15.17
N SER A 263 10.51 -2.97 15.57
CA SER A 263 11.58 -2.09 16.05
C SER A 263 12.00 -1.08 14.97
N THR A 264 12.17 -1.53 13.73
CA THR A 264 12.54 -0.65 12.61
C THR A 264 11.43 0.37 12.32
N LEU A 265 10.15 -0.03 12.33
CA LEU A 265 9.05 0.92 12.18
C LEU A 265 9.05 1.98 13.29
N ASN A 266 9.31 1.59 14.53
CA ASN A 266 9.42 2.54 15.64
C ASN A 266 10.60 3.50 15.45
N HIS A 267 11.76 3.01 15.01
CA HIS A 267 12.93 3.85 14.71
C HIS A 267 12.72 4.81 13.52
N ILE A 268 12.02 4.37 12.47
CA ILE A 268 11.64 5.24 11.36
C ILE A 268 10.66 6.30 11.89
N HIS A 269 9.69 5.92 12.73
CA HIS A 269 8.75 6.86 13.33
C HIS A 269 9.45 7.94 14.16
N THR A 270 10.41 7.58 15.01
CA THR A 270 11.14 8.55 15.86
C THR A 270 12.06 9.48 15.07
N THR A 271 12.52 9.06 13.90
CA THR A 271 13.43 9.85 13.03
C THR A 271 12.73 10.51 11.85
N SER A 272 11.42 10.31 11.70
CA SER A 272 10.60 10.93 10.66
C SER A 272 10.15 12.33 11.05
N ARG A 273 10.05 13.21 10.05
CA ARG A 273 9.41 14.53 10.21
C ARG A 273 7.93 14.34 10.58
N GLY A 274 7.43 15.14 11.54
CA GLY A 274 6.01 15.16 11.93
C GLY A 274 5.56 14.06 12.92
N SER A 275 6.49 13.43 13.63
CA SER A 275 6.19 12.68 14.85
C SER A 275 5.75 13.63 15.97
N THR A 276 4.44 13.82 16.17
CA THR A 276 3.90 14.55 17.33
C THR A 276 3.08 13.62 18.22
N ASN A 277 3.06 13.93 19.52
CA ASN A 277 2.35 13.14 20.54
C ASN A 277 0.80 13.25 20.46
N VAL A 278 0.29 14.21 19.67
CA VAL A 278 -1.16 14.50 19.57
C VAL A 278 -1.74 13.99 18.24
N SER A 279 -0.99 14.11 17.14
CA SER A 279 -1.36 13.56 15.83
C SER A 279 -0.11 13.24 15.03
N CYS A 280 0.28 11.96 14.97
CA CYS A 280 1.42 11.57 14.18
C CYS A 280 1.06 11.44 12.70
N ASN A 281 1.82 12.13 11.86
CA ASN A 281 1.63 12.15 10.41
C ASN A 281 2.85 11.55 9.66
N CYS A 282 3.73 10.85 10.37
CA CYS A 282 4.94 10.26 9.79
C CYS A 282 4.62 9.18 8.75
N ILE A 283 5.63 8.80 7.97
CA ILE A 283 5.49 7.78 6.93
C ILE A 283 4.99 6.43 7.48
N VAL A 284 5.39 6.06 8.70
CA VAL A 284 4.98 4.80 9.34
C VAL A 284 3.49 4.82 9.65
N HIS A 285 3.00 5.84 10.35
CA HIS A 285 1.60 5.93 10.72
C HIS A 285 0.67 6.21 9.53
N SER A 286 1.17 6.89 8.50
CA SER A 286 0.41 7.05 7.25
C SER A 286 0.33 5.77 6.42
N THR A 287 1.29 4.85 6.55
CA THR A 287 1.38 3.60 5.76
C THR A 287 0.75 2.41 6.48
N PHE A 288 1.10 2.17 7.74
CA PHE A 288 0.80 0.94 8.47
C PHE A 288 -0.24 1.12 9.60
N ALA A 289 -0.53 2.34 10.04
CA ALA A 289 -1.38 2.52 11.22
C ALA A 289 -2.89 2.36 10.95
N GLY A 290 -3.42 1.26 11.48
CA GLY A 290 -4.84 1.00 11.62
C GLY A 290 -5.33 1.21 13.05
N GLN A 291 -6.58 0.82 13.29
CA GLN A 291 -7.18 0.79 14.62
C GLN A 291 -8.03 -0.47 14.78
N LEU A 292 -7.88 -1.14 15.90
CA LEU A 292 -8.76 -2.21 16.37
C LEU A 292 -9.84 -1.61 17.29
N GLN A 293 -10.99 -2.26 17.32
CA GLN A 293 -12.02 -2.03 18.32
C GLN A 293 -12.27 -3.32 19.08
N SER A 294 -12.08 -3.26 20.40
CA SER A 294 -12.40 -4.34 21.34
C SER A 294 -13.73 -4.03 22.02
N ASP A 295 -14.75 -4.82 21.73
CA ASP A 295 -16.08 -4.71 22.34
C ASP A 295 -16.24 -5.79 23.42
N VAL A 296 -16.50 -5.37 24.65
CA VAL A 296 -16.78 -6.22 25.81
C VAL A 296 -18.26 -6.13 26.13
N ILE A 297 -18.99 -7.21 25.88
CA ILE A 297 -20.45 -7.28 25.98
C ILE A 297 -20.84 -8.12 27.19
N CYS A 298 -21.58 -7.52 28.12
CA CYS A 298 -22.16 -8.23 29.26
C CYS A 298 -23.40 -9.02 28.83
N ALA A 299 -23.38 -10.35 28.96
CA ALA A 299 -24.50 -11.20 28.57
C ALA A 299 -25.79 -10.96 29.39
N ARG A 300 -25.67 -10.36 30.59
CA ARG A 300 -26.82 -10.14 31.48
C ARG A 300 -27.59 -8.85 31.17
N CYS A 301 -26.90 -7.74 30.99
CA CYS A 301 -27.54 -6.41 30.82
C CYS A 301 -27.38 -5.83 29.42
N GLY A 302 -26.63 -6.51 28.52
CA GLY A 302 -26.36 -6.04 27.17
C GLY A 302 -25.44 -4.81 27.09
N ASN A 303 -24.83 -4.39 28.21
CA ASN A 303 -23.91 -3.25 28.20
C ASN A 303 -22.66 -3.58 27.37
N VAL A 304 -22.32 -2.68 26.45
CA VAL A 304 -21.13 -2.78 25.59
C VAL A 304 -20.10 -1.75 26.05
N ASN A 305 -18.90 -2.22 26.38
CA ASN A 305 -17.75 -1.36 26.61
C ASN A 305 -16.78 -1.49 25.44
N SER A 306 -16.51 -0.38 24.75
CA SER A 306 -15.68 -0.37 23.54
C SER A 306 -14.37 0.35 23.80
N THR A 307 -13.24 -0.33 23.58
CA THR A 307 -11.91 0.30 23.57
C THR A 307 -11.35 0.31 22.15
N VAL A 308 -10.54 1.34 21.83
CA VAL A 308 -9.91 1.49 20.51
C VAL A 308 -8.41 1.45 20.69
N ASP A 309 -7.78 0.48 20.02
CA ASP A 309 -6.36 0.21 20.16
C ASP A 309 -5.65 0.47 18.81
N PRO A 310 -4.55 1.24 18.76
CA PRO A 310 -3.77 1.41 17.54
C PRO A 310 -3.12 0.08 17.12
N MET A 311 -2.94 -0.13 15.82
CA MET A 311 -2.24 -1.31 15.29
C MET A 311 -1.32 -0.93 14.13
N LEU A 312 -0.14 -1.56 14.07
CA LEU A 312 0.77 -1.52 12.90
C LEU A 312 0.76 -2.83 12.12
N ASP A 313 0.34 -3.91 12.77
CA ASP A 313 0.26 -5.25 12.24
C ASP A 313 -0.84 -6.05 12.96
N VAL A 314 -1.12 -7.26 12.47
CA VAL A 314 -2.07 -8.19 13.08
C VAL A 314 -1.41 -9.56 13.23
N SER A 315 -1.12 -9.95 14.48
CA SER A 315 -0.58 -11.28 14.81
C SER A 315 -1.69 -12.33 14.92
N LEU A 316 -1.67 -13.31 14.04
CA LEU A 316 -2.69 -14.33 13.87
C LEU A 316 -2.26 -15.69 14.42
N GLU A 317 -3.15 -16.31 15.17
CA GLU A 317 -2.94 -17.66 15.72
C GLU A 317 -3.19 -18.74 14.67
N LEU A 318 -2.30 -19.73 14.64
CA LEU A 318 -2.42 -20.92 13.81
C LEU A 318 -2.94 -22.09 14.65
N ARG A 319 -3.68 -23.02 14.02
CA ARG A 319 -3.95 -24.32 14.66
C ARG A 319 -2.82 -25.28 14.36
N ALA A 320 -2.19 -25.80 15.41
CA ALA A 320 -1.29 -26.94 15.30
C ALA A 320 -2.07 -28.20 14.86
N LYS A 321 -1.40 -29.12 14.15
CA LYS A 321 -1.93 -30.49 13.97
C LYS A 321 -2.00 -31.16 15.34
N VAL A 322 -3.19 -31.30 15.91
CA VAL A 322 -3.42 -32.07 17.13
C VAL A 322 -3.96 -33.45 16.72
N GLY A 323 -3.12 -34.48 16.79
CA GLY A 323 -3.47 -35.87 16.46
C GLY A 323 -3.57 -36.19 14.95
N GLU A 324 -3.69 -37.49 14.64
CA GLU A 324 -3.84 -38.06 13.28
C GLU A 324 -5.16 -37.67 12.58
N ALA A 325 -5.95 -36.75 13.15
CA ALA A 325 -7.11 -36.20 12.47
C ALA A 325 -6.64 -35.12 11.47
N PRO A 326 -6.95 -35.23 10.18
CA PRO A 326 -6.60 -34.21 9.21
C PRO A 326 -7.29 -32.90 9.62
N VAL A 327 -6.51 -31.86 9.87
CA VAL A 327 -7.01 -30.48 10.01
C VAL A 327 -7.84 -30.21 8.77
N ALA A 328 -9.16 -29.99 8.93
CA ALA A 328 -10.06 -29.76 7.81
C ALA A 328 -9.47 -28.66 6.92
N ALA A 329 -9.44 -28.89 5.61
CA ALA A 329 -8.67 -28.09 4.67
C ALA A 329 -8.87 -26.57 4.85
N GLY A 330 -10.04 -26.11 5.31
CA GLY A 330 -10.39 -24.70 5.54
C GLY A 330 -9.78 -23.99 6.77
N ASP A 331 -9.21 -24.70 7.74
CA ASP A 331 -8.97 -24.14 9.08
C ASP A 331 -7.68 -23.30 9.24
N ASN A 332 -6.67 -23.53 8.40
CA ASN A 332 -5.43 -22.74 8.36
C ASN A 332 -5.33 -21.96 7.04
N THR A 333 -6.32 -21.11 6.83
CA THR A 333 -6.31 -20.08 5.77
C THR A 333 -6.17 -18.70 6.43
N LEU A 334 -5.57 -17.70 5.75
CA LEU A 334 -5.50 -16.33 6.28
C LEU A 334 -6.90 -15.80 6.66
N VAL A 335 -7.89 -16.04 5.79
CA VAL A 335 -9.30 -15.68 6.02
C VAL A 335 -9.86 -16.42 7.24
N GLY A 336 -9.53 -17.71 7.42
CA GLY A 336 -9.92 -18.49 8.59
C GLY A 336 -9.29 -17.99 9.89
N CYS A 337 -8.02 -17.62 9.86
CA CYS A 337 -7.32 -16.99 10.97
C CYS A 337 -7.95 -15.64 11.35
N LEU A 338 -8.27 -14.79 10.38
CA LEU A 338 -8.96 -13.52 10.61
C LEU A 338 -10.37 -13.71 11.20
N ARG A 339 -11.11 -14.74 10.73
CA ARG A 339 -12.42 -15.08 11.29
C ARG A 339 -12.30 -15.49 12.76
N ARG A 340 -11.27 -16.25 13.12
CA ARG A 340 -10.99 -16.63 14.52
C ARG A 340 -10.56 -15.44 15.35
N TYR A 341 -9.68 -14.59 14.80
CA TYR A 341 -9.23 -13.36 15.44
C TYR A 341 -10.38 -12.39 15.78
N THR A 342 -11.43 -12.38 14.94
CA THR A 342 -12.63 -11.53 15.12
C THR A 342 -13.82 -12.27 15.74
N GLN A 343 -13.64 -13.52 16.18
CA GLN A 343 -14.69 -14.30 16.81
C GLN A 343 -14.91 -13.82 18.26
N PRO A 344 -16.16 -13.79 18.77
CA PRO A 344 -16.40 -13.57 20.19
C PRO A 344 -15.76 -14.66 21.05
N GLU A 345 -14.96 -14.27 22.04
CA GLU A 345 -14.41 -15.14 23.07
C GLU A 345 -15.08 -14.88 24.42
N LYS A 346 -15.31 -15.92 25.22
CA LYS A 346 -15.83 -15.76 26.58
C LYS A 346 -14.68 -15.47 27.54
N LEU A 347 -14.76 -14.37 28.29
CA LEU A 347 -13.82 -14.04 29.34
C LEU A 347 -14.12 -14.84 30.62
N GLY A 348 -13.06 -15.21 31.35
CA GLY A 348 -13.20 -15.96 32.60
C GLY A 348 -13.88 -15.12 33.70
N PRO A 349 -14.56 -15.76 34.68
CA PRO A 349 -15.37 -15.08 35.71
C PRO A 349 -14.58 -14.24 36.73
N LYS A 350 -13.26 -14.07 36.57
CA LYS A 350 -12.40 -13.20 37.39
C LYS A 350 -11.75 -12.06 36.60
N GLN A 351 -11.99 -11.97 35.29
CA GLN A 351 -11.24 -11.09 34.38
C GLN A 351 -11.93 -9.74 34.12
N TYR A 352 -13.22 -9.61 34.42
CA TYR A 352 -13.95 -8.36 34.15
C TYR A 352 -15.16 -8.18 35.06
N SER A 353 -15.31 -7.00 35.66
CA SER A 353 -16.49 -6.58 36.41
C SER A 353 -17.31 -5.55 35.60
N CYS A 354 -18.58 -5.85 35.39
CA CYS A 354 -19.51 -4.97 34.68
C CYS A 354 -19.85 -3.73 35.52
N SER A 355 -19.48 -2.53 35.05
CA SER A 355 -19.73 -1.26 35.74
C SER A 355 -21.22 -0.99 36.02
N LYS A 356 -22.11 -1.41 35.11
CA LYS A 356 -23.56 -1.19 35.22
C LYS A 356 -24.25 -2.16 36.18
N CYS A 357 -23.71 -3.35 36.35
CA CYS A 357 -24.37 -4.45 37.06
C CYS A 357 -23.62 -4.92 38.32
N GLY A 358 -22.43 -4.37 38.59
CA GLY A 358 -21.70 -4.44 39.85
C GLY A 358 -21.19 -5.82 40.26
N LYS A 359 -21.47 -6.87 39.49
CA LYS A 359 -21.14 -8.26 39.83
C LYS A 359 -19.98 -8.77 38.97
N ALA A 360 -18.97 -9.34 39.62
CA ALA A 360 -17.72 -9.79 39.02
C ALA A 360 -17.80 -11.12 38.25
N ALA A 361 -18.93 -11.85 38.29
CA ALA A 361 -18.98 -13.28 37.95
C ALA A 361 -20.02 -13.65 36.87
N HIS A 362 -20.21 -12.82 35.85
CA HIS A 362 -21.11 -13.15 34.74
C HIS A 362 -20.36 -13.41 33.44
N GLU A 363 -20.92 -14.26 32.57
CA GLU A 363 -20.37 -14.51 31.24
C GLU A 363 -20.29 -13.19 30.47
N VAL A 364 -19.07 -12.78 30.13
CA VAL A 364 -18.79 -11.60 29.32
C VAL A 364 -18.13 -12.10 28.05
N SER A 365 -18.61 -11.60 26.91
CA SER A 365 -17.98 -11.88 25.62
C SER A 365 -17.12 -10.69 25.20
N LYS A 366 -15.89 -10.95 24.82
CA LYS A 366 -15.00 -9.98 24.20
C LYS A 366 -14.91 -10.29 22.71
N ARG A 367 -14.92 -9.26 21.87
CA ARG A 367 -14.72 -9.40 20.43
C ARG A 367 -13.82 -8.30 19.90
N LEU A 368 -12.83 -8.69 19.11
CA LEU A 368 -12.01 -7.77 18.33
C LEU A 368 -12.60 -7.58 16.93
N SER A 369 -12.49 -6.37 16.39
CA SER A 369 -12.84 -6.04 15.01
C SER A 369 -11.93 -4.91 14.51
N ILE A 370 -11.79 -4.77 13.19
CA ILE A 370 -10.96 -3.69 12.62
C ILE A 370 -11.81 -2.44 12.45
N ARG A 371 -11.49 -1.38 13.21
CA ARG A 371 -12.18 -0.09 13.13
C ARG A 371 -11.69 0.77 11.98
N LYS A 372 -10.36 0.83 11.79
CA LYS A 372 -9.71 1.58 10.72
C LYS A 372 -8.67 0.68 10.04
N LEU A 373 -8.83 0.47 8.75
CA LEU A 373 -7.86 -0.25 7.93
C LEU A 373 -6.69 0.67 7.53
N PRO A 374 -5.43 0.19 7.59
CA PRO A 374 -4.27 0.91 7.08
C PRO A 374 -4.11 0.74 5.56
N PRO A 375 -3.39 1.64 4.88
CA PRO A 375 -3.01 1.45 3.48
C PRO A 375 -2.21 0.17 3.22
N VAL A 376 -1.36 -0.23 4.16
CA VAL A 376 -0.61 -1.49 4.11
C VAL A 376 -0.93 -2.33 5.34
N LEU A 377 -1.42 -3.54 5.11
CA LEU A 377 -1.68 -4.55 6.13
C LEU A 377 -0.47 -5.48 6.24
N SER A 378 -0.01 -5.66 7.47
CA SER A 378 1.05 -6.59 7.84
C SER A 378 0.46 -7.69 8.71
N PHE A 379 0.57 -8.94 8.27
CA PHE A 379 0.13 -10.10 9.04
C PHE A 379 1.33 -10.90 9.51
N GLN A 380 1.41 -11.16 10.81
CA GLN A 380 2.35 -12.13 11.38
C GLN A 380 1.59 -13.40 11.71
N PHE A 381 2.12 -14.57 11.35
CA PHE A 381 1.58 -15.84 11.82
C PHE A 381 2.37 -16.29 13.04
N LYS A 382 1.70 -16.43 14.19
CA LYS A 382 2.32 -16.89 15.45
C LYS A 382 2.71 -18.36 15.34
N ARG A 383 3.89 -18.61 14.77
CA ARG A 383 4.42 -19.96 14.53
C ARG A 383 5.17 -20.54 15.72
N PHE A 384 5.29 -19.81 16.83
CA PHE A 384 6.05 -20.25 17.99
C PHE A 384 5.14 -20.34 19.21
N GLU A 385 5.00 -21.54 19.76
CA GLU A 385 4.24 -21.79 20.98
C GLU A 385 5.20 -22.10 22.13
N HIS A 386 5.03 -21.42 23.26
CA HIS A 386 5.74 -21.71 24.50
C HIS A 386 4.83 -22.57 25.38
N LYS A 387 5.20 -23.83 25.61
CA LYS A 387 4.48 -24.68 26.58
C LYS A 387 4.92 -24.35 28.01
N ALA A 388 4.04 -24.63 28.96
CA ALA A 388 4.30 -24.47 30.40
C ALA A 388 5.58 -25.18 30.86
N ASP A 389 5.97 -26.25 30.17
CA ASP A 389 7.16 -27.06 30.46
C ASP A 389 8.47 -26.45 29.89
N LYS A 390 8.50 -25.14 29.61
CA LYS A 390 9.64 -24.39 29.03
C LYS A 390 10.13 -24.90 27.66
N THR A 391 9.37 -25.76 27.00
CA THR A 391 9.67 -26.22 25.64
C THR A 391 8.95 -25.35 24.61
N SER A 392 9.71 -24.74 23.71
CA SER A 392 9.17 -23.96 22.59
C SER A 392 9.05 -24.87 21.36
N ARG A 393 7.92 -24.83 20.66
CA ARG A 393 7.69 -25.62 19.44
C ARG A 393 7.31 -24.72 18.26
N LYS A 394 7.90 -25.00 17.11
CA LYS A 394 7.52 -24.39 15.83
C LYS A 394 6.29 -25.07 15.24
N ILE A 395 5.33 -24.26 14.79
CA ILE A 395 4.19 -24.70 13.99
C ILE A 395 4.60 -24.61 12.52
N ASP A 396 5.06 -25.74 11.97
CA ASP A 396 5.38 -25.87 10.54
C ASP A 396 4.15 -26.11 9.66
N THR A 397 2.93 -26.05 10.23
CA THR A 397 1.70 -26.21 9.46
C THR A 397 1.61 -25.14 8.37
N ARG A 398 1.40 -25.57 7.14
CA ARG A 398 1.21 -24.68 5.99
C ARG A 398 -0.06 -23.84 6.18
N ILE A 399 0.06 -22.54 5.92
CA ILE A 399 -1.06 -21.61 5.84
C ILE A 399 -1.34 -21.27 4.39
N ARG A 400 -2.61 -21.24 4.00
CA ARG A 400 -3.03 -20.79 2.68
C ARG A 400 -3.46 -19.33 2.75
N PHE A 401 -2.86 -18.48 1.93
CA PHE A 401 -3.19 -17.06 1.84
C PHE A 401 -3.48 -16.71 0.37
N PRO A 402 -4.42 -15.80 0.08
CA PRO A 402 -4.79 -15.46 -1.29
C PRO A 402 -3.88 -14.36 -1.86
N ALA A 403 -3.79 -14.24 -3.19
CA ALA A 403 -3.12 -13.10 -3.82
C ALA A 403 -3.88 -11.77 -3.59
N THR A 404 -5.19 -11.85 -3.43
CA THR A 404 -6.10 -10.71 -3.22
C THR A 404 -6.95 -10.95 -1.98
N LEU A 405 -7.08 -9.95 -1.11
CA LEU A 405 -7.77 -10.06 0.16
C LEU A 405 -8.84 -8.97 0.29
N ASN A 406 -10.07 -9.39 0.60
CA ASN A 406 -11.15 -8.47 0.97
C ASN A 406 -11.31 -8.45 2.49
N MET A 407 -11.06 -7.29 3.09
CA MET A 407 -11.09 -7.11 4.56
C MET A 407 -12.45 -6.68 5.11
N ALA A 408 -13.43 -6.38 4.26
CA ALA A 408 -14.73 -5.87 4.68
C ALA A 408 -15.39 -6.72 5.78
N PRO A 409 -15.43 -8.07 5.70
CA PRO A 409 -16.10 -8.92 6.70
C PRO A 409 -15.53 -8.82 8.12
N PHE A 410 -14.31 -8.32 8.27
CA PHE A 410 -13.59 -8.24 9.54
C PHE A 410 -13.62 -6.81 10.14
N THR A 411 -14.29 -5.88 9.46
CA THR A 411 -14.42 -4.50 9.93
C THR A 411 -15.59 -4.31 10.87
N THR A 412 -15.43 -3.44 11.87
CA THR A 412 -16.48 -3.14 12.85
C THR A 412 -17.79 -2.70 12.20
N LEU A 413 -17.73 -1.88 11.14
CA LEU A 413 -18.90 -1.36 10.44
C LEU A 413 -19.73 -2.48 9.80
N VAL A 414 -19.06 -3.38 9.08
CA VAL A 414 -19.73 -4.49 8.39
C VAL A 414 -20.25 -5.53 9.37
N MET A 415 -19.47 -5.85 10.41
CA MET A 415 -19.89 -6.79 11.44
C MET A 415 -21.16 -6.29 12.17
N LYS A 416 -21.22 -5.00 12.54
CA LYS A 416 -22.41 -4.40 13.16
C LYS A 416 -23.61 -4.33 12.23
N ALA A 417 -23.40 -4.16 10.92
CA ALA A 417 -24.48 -4.16 9.93
C ALA A 417 -25.07 -5.57 9.77
N ALA A 418 -24.22 -6.60 9.65
CA ALA A 418 -24.65 -7.99 9.51
C ALA A 418 -25.46 -8.50 10.70
N GLU A 419 -25.15 -8.03 11.91
CA GLU A 419 -25.91 -8.36 13.13
C GLU A 419 -27.34 -7.80 13.15
N LYS A 420 -27.59 -6.67 12.46
CA LYS A 420 -28.91 -6.03 12.44
C LYS A 420 -29.88 -6.67 11.43
N GLU A 421 -29.37 -7.35 10.41
CA GLU A 421 -30.17 -7.85 9.27
C GLU A 421 -30.56 -9.34 9.37
N ASN A 422 -30.38 -10.00 10.53
CA ASN A 422 -30.78 -11.40 10.77
C ASN A 422 -30.40 -12.36 9.62
N GLY A 423 -29.19 -12.22 9.05
CA GLY A 423 -28.62 -13.20 8.13
C GLY A 423 -29.16 -13.21 6.69
N SER A 424 -29.96 -12.22 6.25
CA SER A 424 -30.24 -12.07 4.82
C SER A 424 -29.00 -11.51 4.09
N PRO A 425 -28.45 -12.19 3.07
CA PRO A 425 -27.18 -11.83 2.46
C PRO A 425 -27.38 -10.77 1.37
N VAL A 426 -27.84 -9.58 1.74
CA VAL A 426 -27.71 -8.43 0.83
C VAL A 426 -26.29 -7.91 1.03
N PHE A 427 -25.42 -8.12 0.03
CA PHE A 427 -24.04 -7.61 0.01
C PHE A 427 -24.02 -6.07 -0.07
N SER A 428 -24.38 -5.41 1.03
CA SER A 428 -24.37 -3.96 1.20
C SER A 428 -23.18 -3.60 2.10
N TYR A 429 -21.96 -3.61 1.55
CA TYR A 429 -20.84 -2.97 2.24
C TYR A 429 -21.09 -1.45 2.29
N PRO A 430 -20.79 -0.76 3.41
CA PRO A 430 -20.85 0.69 3.46
C PRO A 430 -19.71 1.28 2.60
N GLY A 431 -20.01 1.57 1.33
CA GLY A 431 -19.08 2.15 0.35
C GLY A 431 -18.56 1.16 -0.69
N PRO A 432 -17.90 1.64 -1.77
CA PRO A 432 -17.35 0.79 -2.83
C PRO A 432 -16.42 -0.32 -2.33
N ALA A 433 -16.52 -1.51 -2.94
CA ALA A 433 -15.71 -2.69 -2.62
C ALA A 433 -14.20 -2.42 -2.67
N ALA A 434 -13.77 -1.55 -3.59
CA ALA A 434 -12.41 -1.02 -3.72
C ALA A 434 -11.79 -0.52 -2.40
N MET A 435 -12.60 -0.05 -1.44
CA MET A 435 -12.12 0.41 -0.13
C MET A 435 -11.62 -0.71 0.79
N TYR A 436 -11.91 -1.96 0.47
CA TYR A 436 -11.60 -3.12 1.31
C TYR A 436 -10.70 -4.14 0.61
N GLU A 437 -10.36 -3.89 -0.65
CA GLU A 437 -9.54 -4.78 -1.47
C GLU A 437 -8.05 -4.48 -1.33
N TYR A 438 -7.29 -5.54 -1.10
CA TYR A 438 -5.84 -5.50 -0.96
C TYR A 438 -5.18 -6.53 -1.87
N ASP A 439 -3.98 -6.20 -2.32
CA ASP A 439 -3.13 -7.06 -3.14
C ASP A 439 -1.87 -7.44 -2.38
N LEU A 440 -1.53 -8.72 -2.40
CA LEU A 440 -0.29 -9.24 -1.83
C LEU A 440 0.90 -8.69 -2.62
N PHE A 441 1.89 -8.13 -1.92
CA PHE A 441 3.11 -7.63 -2.56
C PHE A 441 4.41 -8.16 -1.93
N ALA A 442 4.37 -8.68 -0.69
CA ALA A 442 5.53 -9.32 -0.09
C ALA A 442 5.14 -10.45 0.88
N VAL A 443 6.00 -11.47 0.98
CA VAL A 443 5.87 -12.62 1.88
C VAL A 443 7.24 -12.93 2.47
N ILE A 444 7.36 -12.86 3.80
CA ILE A 444 8.55 -13.34 4.50
C ILE A 444 8.32 -14.79 4.89
N ASN A 445 9.32 -15.62 4.65
CA ASN A 445 9.34 -17.05 4.90
C ASN A 445 10.37 -17.38 5.98
N HIS A 446 10.10 -18.41 6.78
CA HIS A 446 11.04 -18.92 7.77
C HIS A 446 11.19 -20.44 7.68
N GLU A 447 12.38 -20.89 7.31
CA GLU A 447 12.78 -22.29 7.21
C GLU A 447 13.70 -22.65 8.39
N GLY A 448 13.65 -23.89 8.88
CA GLY A 448 14.45 -24.32 10.04
C GLY A 448 13.73 -24.24 11.39
N GLN A 449 14.49 -24.38 12.48
CA GLN A 449 13.99 -24.46 13.86
C GLN A 449 13.90 -23.07 14.50
N ILE A 450 13.31 -22.96 15.70
CA ILE A 450 13.16 -21.68 16.43
C ILE A 450 14.51 -20.99 16.67
N ASN A 451 15.54 -21.76 17.06
CA ASN A 451 16.84 -21.23 17.45
C ASN A 451 17.88 -21.28 16.32
N ASN A 452 17.53 -21.86 15.18
CA ASN A 452 18.41 -21.98 14.02
C ASN A 452 17.56 -22.12 12.76
N GLY A 453 17.31 -20.98 12.13
CA GLY A 453 16.53 -20.90 10.90
C GLY A 453 17.11 -19.93 9.89
N HIS A 454 16.44 -19.85 8.74
CA HIS A 454 16.80 -18.96 7.65
C HIS A 454 15.55 -18.26 7.13
N TYR A 455 15.67 -16.95 6.95
CA TYR A 455 14.61 -16.12 6.42
C TYR A 455 14.83 -15.86 4.94
N THR A 456 13.77 -16.01 4.15
CA THR A 456 13.74 -15.59 2.73
C THR A 456 12.54 -14.70 2.49
N ASN A 457 12.58 -13.89 1.44
CA ASN A 457 11.48 -12.99 1.08
C ASN A 457 11.03 -13.24 -0.35
N TYR A 458 9.73 -13.28 -0.59
CA TYR A 458 9.17 -13.05 -1.92
C TYR A 458 8.62 -11.64 -1.98
N ALA A 459 9.02 -10.86 -2.97
CA ALA A 459 8.40 -9.56 -3.23
C ALA A 459 8.02 -9.40 -4.70
N ARG A 460 6.95 -8.64 -4.89
CA ARG A 460 6.45 -8.25 -6.20
C ARG A 460 7.13 -6.95 -6.61
N PHE A 461 7.73 -6.96 -7.79
CA PHE A 461 8.23 -5.78 -8.45
C PHE A 461 7.50 -5.67 -9.78
N GLU A 462 6.81 -4.54 -9.99
CA GLU A 462 5.85 -4.36 -11.08
C GLU A 462 4.76 -5.45 -11.04
N ASP A 463 4.74 -6.35 -12.02
CA ASP A 463 3.79 -7.46 -12.13
C ASP A 463 4.46 -8.84 -11.98
N GLU A 464 5.74 -8.87 -11.65
CA GLU A 464 6.53 -10.09 -11.52
C GLU A 464 6.92 -10.36 -10.07
N TRP A 465 7.13 -11.63 -9.75
CA TRP A 465 7.54 -12.08 -8.43
C TRP A 465 9.00 -12.49 -8.43
N TYR A 466 9.70 -12.12 -7.37
CA TYR A 466 11.09 -12.45 -7.15
C TYR A 466 11.28 -13.02 -5.75
N ARG A 467 12.15 -14.03 -5.62
CA ARG A 467 12.63 -14.57 -4.37
C ARG A 467 13.98 -13.92 -4.04
N PHE A 468 14.05 -13.31 -2.87
CA PHE A 468 15.23 -12.70 -2.28
C PHE A 468 15.72 -13.61 -1.17
N ASP A 469 16.92 -14.15 -1.35
CA ASP A 469 17.61 -15.06 -0.46
C ASP A 469 19.00 -14.47 -0.23
N ASP A 470 19.06 -13.51 0.69
CA ASP A 470 20.18 -12.61 0.89
C ASP A 470 20.68 -11.99 -0.42
N ASP A 471 21.87 -12.38 -0.88
CA ASP A 471 22.54 -11.87 -2.07
C ASP A 471 21.90 -12.39 -3.37
N LYS A 472 21.14 -13.48 -3.29
CA LYS A 472 20.55 -14.16 -4.44
C LYS A 472 19.14 -13.67 -4.70
N VAL A 473 18.93 -13.15 -5.91
CA VAL A 473 17.61 -12.76 -6.42
C VAL A 473 17.25 -13.68 -7.58
N THR A 474 16.14 -14.40 -7.45
CA THR A 474 15.66 -15.32 -8.49
C THR A 474 14.20 -15.05 -8.87
N PRO A 475 13.82 -15.14 -10.15
CA PRO A 475 12.42 -15.06 -10.55
C PRO A 475 11.57 -16.16 -9.89
N ALA A 476 10.32 -15.82 -9.56
CA ALA A 476 9.37 -16.72 -8.94
C ALA A 476 8.00 -16.62 -9.60
N SER A 477 7.22 -17.70 -9.53
CA SER A 477 5.81 -17.67 -9.95
C SER A 477 4.91 -17.33 -8.76
N LEU A 478 3.76 -16.70 -9.01
CA LEU A 478 2.74 -16.49 -7.98
C LEU A 478 2.34 -17.83 -7.31
N GLY A 479 2.28 -18.93 -8.07
CA GLY A 479 1.99 -20.26 -7.52
C GLY A 479 3.01 -20.70 -6.47
N SER A 480 4.31 -20.47 -6.72
CA SER A 480 5.39 -20.74 -5.78
C SER A 480 5.29 -19.87 -4.52
N VAL A 481 4.95 -18.59 -4.68
CA VAL A 481 4.76 -17.65 -3.57
C VAL A 481 3.62 -18.11 -2.67
N LEU A 482 2.44 -18.40 -3.24
CA LEU A 482 1.26 -18.86 -2.49
C LEU A 482 1.44 -20.27 -1.90
N ALA A 483 2.43 -21.03 -2.38
CA ALA A 483 2.77 -22.34 -1.85
C ALA A 483 3.80 -22.32 -0.72
N SER A 484 4.42 -21.17 -0.48
CA SER A 484 5.53 -21.01 0.44
C SER A 484 5.11 -21.06 1.92
N SER A 485 6.06 -21.34 2.82
CA SER A 485 5.84 -21.35 4.28
C SER A 485 5.89 -19.94 4.85
N ALA A 486 4.78 -19.18 4.70
CA ALA A 486 4.73 -17.78 5.10
C ALA A 486 4.85 -17.60 6.62
N TYR A 487 5.79 -16.77 7.05
CA TYR A 487 5.91 -16.24 8.41
C TYR A 487 5.19 -14.89 8.54
N MET A 488 5.39 -13.99 7.58
CA MET A 488 4.64 -12.73 7.46
C MET A 488 4.11 -12.54 6.04
N CYS A 489 2.97 -11.86 5.91
CA CYS A 489 2.44 -11.42 4.62
C CYS A 489 2.11 -9.93 4.64
N PHE A 490 2.45 -9.24 3.56
CA PHE A 490 2.18 -7.82 3.38
C PHE A 490 1.26 -7.57 2.20
N TYR A 491 0.21 -6.81 2.46
CA TYR A 491 -0.87 -6.51 1.54
C TYR A 491 -1.02 -5.00 1.42
N VAL A 492 -1.07 -4.48 0.19
CA VAL A 492 -1.30 -3.06 -0.07
C VAL A 492 -2.71 -2.84 -0.59
N LYS A 493 -3.36 -1.77 -0.13
CA LYS A 493 -4.71 -1.42 -0.57
C LYS A 493 -4.69 -1.10 -2.07
N ARG A 494 -5.62 -1.68 -2.83
CA ARG A 494 -5.68 -1.50 -4.29
C ARG A 494 -5.98 -0.05 -4.69
N HIS A 495 -6.78 0.65 -3.87
CA HIS A 495 -7.12 2.06 -4.08
C HIS A 495 -6.92 2.85 -2.79
N LEU A 496 -6.10 3.90 -2.83
CA LEU A 496 -5.89 4.79 -1.71
C LEU A 496 -6.92 5.92 -1.74
N ASP A 497 -7.78 5.97 -0.72
CA ASP A 497 -8.76 7.04 -0.59
C ASP A 497 -8.05 8.33 -0.14
N TYR A 498 -8.03 9.36 -0.98
CA TYR A 498 -7.69 10.71 -0.53
C TYR A 498 -8.79 11.21 0.40
N LYS A 499 -8.47 11.46 1.68
CA LYS A 499 -9.38 12.09 2.63
C LYS A 499 -9.33 13.61 2.46
N PRO A 500 -10.38 14.24 1.88
CA PRO A 500 -10.33 15.63 1.46
C PRO A 500 -10.15 16.62 2.62
N TYR A 501 -10.67 16.32 3.81
CA TYR A 501 -10.64 17.22 4.97
C TYR A 501 -9.34 17.16 5.78
N THR A 502 -8.39 16.31 5.40
CA THR A 502 -7.07 16.24 6.04
C THR A 502 -6.10 17.07 5.24
N THR A 503 -5.57 18.13 5.85
CA THR A 503 -4.45 18.89 5.29
C THR A 503 -3.34 17.90 4.90
N PRO A 504 -2.89 17.87 3.63
CA PRO A 504 -1.88 16.92 3.20
C PRO A 504 -0.64 17.00 4.10
N THR A 505 -0.06 15.84 4.39
CA THR A 505 1.06 15.69 5.32
C THR A 505 2.21 16.65 5.03
N TYR A 506 2.56 16.84 3.76
CA TYR A 506 3.64 17.75 3.36
C TYR A 506 3.33 19.22 3.64
N VAL A 507 2.05 19.64 3.63
CA VAL A 507 1.64 21.02 3.98
C VAL A 507 1.80 21.22 5.48
N LEU A 508 1.27 20.29 6.29
CA LEU A 508 1.42 20.33 7.74
C LEU A 508 2.90 20.31 8.16
N THR A 509 3.71 19.43 7.56
CA THR A 509 5.13 19.32 7.86
C THR A 509 5.85 20.62 7.52
N ARG A 510 5.60 21.20 6.33
CA ARG A 510 6.19 22.48 5.92
C ARG A 510 5.78 23.63 6.85
N GLU A 511 4.52 23.67 7.28
CA GLU A 511 4.04 24.66 8.25
C GLU A 511 4.73 24.50 9.61
N THR A 512 4.85 23.28 10.13
CA THR A 512 5.56 23.02 11.39
C THR A 512 7.05 23.32 11.31
N GLU A 513 7.69 23.04 10.17
CA GLU A 513 9.10 23.37 9.95
C GLU A 513 9.31 24.88 9.90
N ALA A 514 8.44 25.61 9.20
CA ALA A 514 8.50 27.07 9.14
C ALA A 514 8.28 27.73 10.53
N VAL A 515 7.43 27.13 11.37
CA VAL A 515 7.26 27.59 12.77
C VAL A 515 8.54 27.35 13.56
N ARG A 516 9.09 26.14 13.50
CA ARG A 516 10.31 25.76 14.22
C ARG A 516 11.52 26.58 13.78
N GLU A 517 11.62 26.89 12.49
CA GLU A 517 12.69 27.74 11.94
C GLU A 517 12.58 29.19 12.47
N LYS A 518 11.38 29.75 12.53
CA LYS A 518 11.14 31.08 13.13
C LYS A 518 11.46 31.13 14.62
N GLU A 519 11.16 30.06 15.36
CA GLU A 519 11.51 29.95 16.78
C GLU A 519 13.03 29.94 16.96
N LEU A 520 13.74 29.17 16.14
CA LEU A 520 15.20 29.10 16.16
C LEU A 520 15.86 30.44 15.80
N GLU A 521 15.30 31.18 14.83
CA GLU A 521 15.76 32.53 14.50
C GLU A 521 15.56 33.51 15.66
N LYS A 522 14.42 33.43 16.35
CA LYS A 522 14.17 34.25 17.54
C LYS A 522 15.16 33.94 18.67
N GLU A 523 15.46 32.67 18.92
CA GLU A 523 16.45 32.29 19.93
C GLU A 523 17.84 32.83 19.59
N LYS A 524 18.25 32.75 18.32
CA LYS A 524 19.53 33.34 17.86
C LYS A 524 19.57 34.86 18.02
N GLU A 525 18.45 35.54 17.76
CA GLU A 525 18.36 36.99 17.93
C GLU A 525 18.44 37.39 19.41
N LEU A 526 17.73 36.66 20.28
CA LEU A 526 17.80 36.86 21.73
C LEU A 526 19.21 36.58 22.27
N ALA A 527 19.89 35.55 21.77
CA ALA A 527 21.27 35.27 22.13
C ALA A 527 22.22 36.42 21.72
N ARG A 528 22.05 36.96 20.50
CA ARG A 528 22.82 38.14 20.04
C ARG A 528 22.57 39.39 20.88
N ILE A 529 21.31 39.65 21.24
CA ILE A 529 20.96 40.77 22.11
C ILE A 529 21.60 40.59 23.50
N LYS A 530 21.54 39.38 24.05
CA LYS A 530 22.15 39.08 25.35
C LYS A 530 23.67 39.23 25.33
N GLU A 531 24.34 38.74 24.29
CA GLU A 531 25.79 38.95 24.11
C GLU A 531 26.14 40.43 24.00
N PHE A 532 25.31 41.22 23.31
CA PHE A 532 25.49 42.67 23.21
C PHE A 532 25.28 43.38 24.55
N GLU A 533 24.27 43.00 25.34
CA GLU A 533 24.03 43.54 26.68
C GLU A 533 25.16 43.16 27.66
N GLU A 534 25.63 41.92 27.63
CA GLU A 534 26.78 41.46 28.43
C GLU A 534 28.06 42.23 28.06
N ALA A 535 28.30 42.48 26.77
CA ALA A 535 29.42 43.29 26.30
C ALA A 535 29.31 44.76 26.73
N LEU A 536 28.11 45.35 26.70
CA LEU A 536 27.88 46.72 27.15
C LEU A 536 28.11 46.86 28.67
N LEU A 537 27.61 45.91 29.45
CA LEU A 537 27.81 45.85 30.90
C LEU A 537 29.28 45.63 31.29
N ALA A 538 30.08 44.96 30.45
CA ALA A 538 31.52 44.80 30.67
C ALA A 538 32.35 46.06 30.35
N THR A 539 31.75 47.07 29.71
CA THR A 539 32.41 48.35 29.37
C THR A 539 32.11 49.50 30.33
N VAL A 540 31.23 49.26 31.33
CA VAL A 540 30.94 50.16 32.46
C VAL A 540 31.65 49.63 33.70
#